data_AF-C5K6Y7-F1
#
_entry.id   AF-C5K6Y7-F1
#
_cell.length_a   1.000
_cell.length_b   1.000
_cell.length_c   1.000
_cell.angle_alpha   90.00
_cell.angle_beta   90.00
_cell.angle_gamma   90.00
#
_symmetry.space_group_name_H-M   'P 1'
#
loop_
_entity.id
_entity.type
_entity.pdbx_description
1 polymer ?
#
loop_
_entity_poly.entity_id
_entity_poly.type
_entity_poly.pdbx_seq_one_letter_code
_entity_poly.pdbx_strand_id
1 'polypeptide(L)'
;MLVKSSRVLLSQQQREERLFADVMQEVKRIMKAEAAMLMLMDDSSSPDEPPVLYTKYCEGIDISETTPIDTGIMGYVARTGKPFIADDVREAGDLYDPQRHENYRGTGKPVRSVMCIPIFDTRRRVIGVIEVINKKSQRGDLDFFTERDKDILGNIANHVALNVEGTGSSLRKVLRMVREQSNTTAQIVRSASSSLRPIQLDPDQSRSQPNLVVKVARGTQ
;
A
#
# COMPACT_ATOMS: atom_id res chain seq x y z
N MET A 1 25.30 -19.85 -12.71
CA MET A 1 24.89 -18.75 -11.81
C MET A 1 23.36 -18.55 -11.83
N LEU A 2 22.71 -18.60 -13.01
CA LEU A 2 21.25 -18.46 -13.19
C LEU A 2 20.37 -19.45 -12.38
N VAL A 3 20.73 -20.74 -12.32
CA VAL A 3 19.94 -21.76 -11.58
C VAL A 3 19.93 -21.55 -10.05
N LYS A 4 21.03 -21.00 -9.50
CA LYS A 4 21.09 -20.64 -8.07
C LYS A 4 20.21 -19.43 -7.77
N SER A 5 20.19 -18.44 -8.66
CA SER A 5 19.31 -17.27 -8.54
C SER A 5 17.83 -17.65 -8.63
N SER A 6 17.43 -18.52 -9.56
CA SER A 6 16.04 -19.03 -9.62
C SER A 6 15.63 -19.76 -8.35
N ARG A 7 16.48 -20.63 -7.77
CA ARG A 7 16.16 -21.31 -6.51
C ARG A 7 15.99 -20.35 -5.33
N VAL A 8 16.82 -19.32 -5.24
CA VAL A 8 16.71 -18.31 -4.19
C VAL A 8 15.43 -17.48 -4.36
N LEU A 9 15.11 -17.05 -5.58
CA LEU A 9 13.87 -16.30 -5.88
C LEU A 9 12.63 -17.13 -5.57
N LEU A 10 12.58 -18.39 -6.03
CA LEU A 10 11.50 -19.32 -5.72
C LEU A 10 11.35 -19.53 -4.21
N SER A 11 12.47 -19.68 -3.48
CA SER A 11 12.43 -19.81 -2.02
C SER A 11 11.96 -18.55 -1.29
N GLN A 12 12.24 -17.35 -1.84
CA GLN A 12 11.76 -16.09 -1.28
C GLN A 12 10.27 -15.91 -1.53
N GLN A 13 9.82 -16.17 -2.77
CA GLN A 13 8.41 -16.12 -3.14
C GLN A 13 7.57 -17.10 -2.29
N GLN A 14 8.04 -18.35 -2.16
CA GLN A 14 7.37 -19.35 -1.30
C GLN A 14 7.34 -18.94 0.18
N ARG A 15 8.34 -18.19 0.67
CA ARG A 15 8.36 -17.72 2.05
C ARG A 15 7.37 -16.58 2.27
N GLU A 16 7.22 -15.71 1.28
CA GLU A 16 6.27 -14.61 1.29
C GLU A 16 4.82 -15.14 1.20
N GLU A 17 4.54 -16.09 0.32
CA GLU A 17 3.24 -16.77 0.22
C GLU A 17 2.84 -17.43 1.55
N ARG A 18 3.78 -18.12 2.22
CA ARG A 18 3.54 -18.69 3.56
C ARG A 18 3.26 -17.63 4.61
N LEU A 19 3.98 -16.52 4.59
CA LEU A 19 3.75 -15.42 5.53
C LEU A 19 2.35 -14.83 5.36
N PHE A 20 1.91 -14.59 4.13
CA PHE A 20 0.55 -14.11 3.87
C PHE A 20 -0.48 -15.13 4.34
N ALA A 21 -0.25 -16.43 4.14
CA ALA A 21 -1.14 -17.45 4.64
C ALA A 21 -1.29 -17.43 6.16
N ASP A 22 -0.17 -17.36 6.90
CA ASP A 22 -0.18 -17.30 8.36
C ASP A 22 -0.92 -16.04 8.87
N VAL A 23 -0.63 -14.87 8.26
CA VAL A 23 -1.30 -13.61 8.60
C VAL A 23 -2.81 -13.71 8.35
N MET A 24 -3.21 -14.26 7.21
CA MET A 24 -4.62 -14.33 6.85
C MET A 24 -5.41 -15.37 7.65
N GLN A 25 -4.75 -16.44 8.12
CA GLN A 25 -5.34 -17.35 9.11
C GLN A 25 -5.62 -16.64 10.44
N GLU A 26 -4.70 -15.79 10.89
CA GLU A 26 -4.91 -14.96 12.08
C GLU A 26 -6.01 -13.91 11.87
N VAL A 27 -6.08 -13.29 10.69
CA VAL A 27 -7.20 -12.40 10.31
C VAL A 27 -8.52 -13.13 10.44
N LYS A 28 -8.67 -14.31 9.81
CA LYS A 28 -9.90 -15.11 9.91
C LYS A 28 -10.29 -15.35 11.37
N ARG A 29 -9.32 -15.73 12.21
CA ARG A 29 -9.53 -15.99 13.63
C ARG A 29 -9.98 -14.75 14.41
N ILE A 30 -9.29 -13.62 14.25
CA ILE A 30 -9.59 -12.35 14.94
C ILE A 30 -10.97 -11.84 14.54
N MET A 31 -11.28 -11.91 13.23
CA MET A 31 -12.54 -11.47 12.66
C MET A 31 -13.69 -12.43 12.93
N LYS A 32 -13.40 -13.62 13.46
CA LYS A 32 -14.33 -14.75 13.63
C LYS A 32 -15.04 -15.08 12.32
N ALA A 33 -14.33 -15.03 11.21
CA ALA A 33 -14.88 -15.29 9.89
C ALA A 33 -14.79 -16.78 9.53
N GLU A 34 -15.64 -17.24 8.62
CA GLU A 34 -15.52 -18.58 8.04
C GLU A 34 -14.35 -18.67 7.05
N ALA A 35 -14.13 -17.62 6.28
CA ALA A 35 -13.05 -17.52 5.31
C ALA A 35 -12.50 -16.09 5.27
N ALA A 36 -11.26 -15.97 4.81
CA ALA A 36 -10.61 -14.71 4.52
C ALA A 36 -9.86 -14.81 3.19
N MET A 37 -9.70 -13.67 2.53
CA MET A 37 -9.02 -13.57 1.24
C MET A 37 -8.20 -12.28 1.18
N LEU A 38 -7.02 -12.39 0.58
CA LEU A 38 -6.14 -11.26 0.28
C LEU A 38 -5.91 -11.25 -1.23
N MET A 39 -6.25 -10.13 -1.86
CA MET A 39 -5.95 -9.90 -3.26
C MET A 39 -5.18 -8.60 -3.45
N LEU A 40 -4.21 -8.59 -4.36
CA LEU A 40 -3.39 -7.42 -4.66
C LEU A 40 -3.53 -7.03 -6.12
N MET A 41 -3.46 -5.74 -6.42
CA MET A 41 -3.38 -5.26 -7.80
C MET A 41 -1.96 -5.42 -8.32
N ASP A 42 -1.84 -5.68 -9.60
CA ASP A 42 -0.56 -5.61 -10.29
C ASP A 42 -0.33 -4.18 -10.79
N ASP A 43 0.82 -3.59 -10.44
CA ASP A 43 1.26 -2.26 -10.89
C ASP A 43 2.00 -2.36 -12.24
N SER A 44 2.09 -3.56 -12.83
CA SER A 44 2.80 -3.85 -14.09
C SER A 44 1.89 -4.10 -15.31
N SER A 45 0.57 -4.03 -15.14
CA SER A 45 -0.38 -4.15 -16.24
C SER A 45 -0.09 -3.11 -17.33
N SER A 46 -0.07 -3.55 -18.59
CA SER A 46 0.04 -2.67 -19.76
C SER A 46 -1.09 -1.63 -19.73
N PRO A 47 -0.89 -0.39 -20.22
CA PRO A 47 -1.96 0.60 -20.35
C PRO A 47 -3.20 0.09 -21.11
N ASP A 48 -3.02 -0.95 -21.95
CA ASP A 48 -4.05 -1.54 -22.79
C ASP A 48 -4.81 -2.70 -22.11
N GLU A 49 -4.38 -3.15 -20.93
CA GLU A 49 -5.04 -4.24 -20.19
C GLU A 49 -5.86 -3.69 -19.01
N PRO A 50 -7.09 -4.19 -18.80
CA PRO A 50 -7.88 -3.78 -17.67
C PRO A 50 -7.20 -4.24 -16.36
N PRO A 51 -7.14 -3.38 -15.33
CA PRO A 51 -6.56 -3.77 -14.05
C PRO A 51 -7.33 -4.93 -13.42
N VAL A 52 -6.59 -5.87 -12.83
CA VAL A 52 -7.15 -7.04 -12.14
C VAL A 52 -6.55 -7.19 -10.73
N LEU A 53 -7.32 -7.83 -9.86
CA LEU A 53 -6.88 -8.30 -8.55
C LEU A 53 -6.34 -9.72 -8.68
N TYR A 54 -5.14 -9.97 -8.14
CA TYR A 54 -4.50 -11.27 -8.07
C TYR A 54 -4.65 -11.84 -6.66
N THR A 55 -5.13 -13.07 -6.56
CA THR A 55 -5.23 -13.77 -5.27
C THR A 55 -3.84 -14.04 -4.71
N LYS A 56 -3.55 -13.53 -3.51
CA LYS A 56 -2.34 -13.89 -2.74
C LYS A 56 -2.62 -14.93 -1.67
N TYR A 57 -3.84 -14.93 -1.17
CA TYR A 57 -4.32 -15.91 -0.23
C TYR A 57 -5.83 -16.06 -0.38
N CYS A 58 -6.32 -17.30 -0.40
CA CYS A 58 -7.73 -17.61 -0.31
C CYS A 58 -7.91 -18.91 0.48
N GLU A 59 -8.83 -18.89 1.45
CA GLU A 59 -9.11 -20.08 2.26
C GLU A 59 -9.64 -21.23 1.38
N GLY A 60 -8.86 -22.30 1.25
CA GLY A 60 -9.30 -23.55 0.62
C GLY A 60 -9.23 -23.62 -0.90
N ILE A 61 -8.55 -22.67 -1.58
CA ILE A 61 -8.44 -22.62 -3.06
C ILE A 61 -6.98 -22.42 -3.51
N ASP A 62 -6.69 -22.87 -4.73
CA ASP A 62 -5.40 -22.70 -5.41
C ASP A 62 -5.16 -21.23 -5.84
N ILE A 63 -3.93 -20.77 -5.73
CA ILE A 63 -3.52 -19.36 -5.61
C ILE A 63 -3.42 -18.62 -6.97
N SER A 64 -4.07 -19.14 -8.02
CA SER A 64 -3.83 -18.69 -9.42
C SER A 64 -4.95 -17.88 -10.06
N GLU A 65 -5.99 -17.50 -9.30
CA GLU A 65 -7.12 -16.76 -9.86
C GLU A 65 -6.94 -15.24 -9.88
N THR A 66 -7.45 -14.61 -10.93
CA THR A 66 -7.61 -13.15 -11.05
C THR A 66 -9.08 -12.75 -10.98
N THR A 67 -9.35 -11.52 -10.56
CA THR A 67 -10.69 -10.92 -10.59
C THR A 67 -10.61 -9.55 -11.25
N PRO A 68 -11.34 -9.31 -12.35
CA PRO A 68 -11.45 -7.98 -12.96
C PRO A 68 -11.95 -6.96 -11.94
N ILE A 69 -11.33 -5.78 -11.88
CA ILE A 69 -11.73 -4.79 -10.88
C ILE A 69 -13.02 -4.05 -11.24
N ASP A 70 -13.60 -4.25 -12.42
CA ASP A 70 -14.83 -3.60 -12.89
C ASP A 70 -16.12 -4.26 -12.34
N THR A 71 -16.02 -5.49 -11.83
CA THR A 71 -17.15 -6.29 -11.37
C THR A 71 -17.10 -6.62 -9.88
N GLY A 72 -18.28 -6.87 -9.31
CA GLY A 72 -18.44 -7.41 -7.96
C GLY A 72 -17.97 -6.49 -6.83
N ILE A 73 -18.12 -7.01 -5.61
CA ILE A 73 -17.82 -6.29 -4.35
C ILE A 73 -16.35 -5.87 -4.28
N MET A 74 -15.42 -6.81 -4.50
CA MET A 74 -13.99 -6.51 -4.46
C MET A 74 -13.55 -5.48 -5.49
N GLY A 75 -14.08 -5.56 -6.71
CA GLY A 75 -13.81 -4.58 -7.75
C GLY A 75 -14.33 -3.20 -7.38
N TYR A 76 -15.54 -3.10 -6.84
CA TYR A 76 -16.08 -1.85 -6.31
C TYR A 76 -15.17 -1.24 -5.23
N VAL A 77 -14.74 -2.05 -4.26
CA VAL A 77 -13.84 -1.58 -3.19
C VAL A 77 -12.49 -1.14 -3.77
N ALA A 78 -11.93 -1.89 -4.72
CA ALA A 78 -10.67 -1.57 -5.37
C ALA A 78 -10.72 -0.24 -6.14
N ARG A 79 -11.81 0.01 -6.91
CA ARG A 79 -11.98 1.23 -7.70
C ARG A 79 -12.29 2.45 -6.86
N THR A 80 -13.12 2.29 -5.82
CA THR A 80 -13.63 3.43 -5.05
C THR A 80 -12.79 3.75 -3.82
N GLY A 81 -12.00 2.79 -3.32
CA GLY A 81 -11.33 2.89 -2.03
C GLY A 81 -12.31 2.98 -0.85
N LYS A 82 -13.58 2.61 -1.03
CA LYS A 82 -14.58 2.62 0.04
C LYS A 82 -14.78 1.19 0.56
N PRO A 83 -14.72 0.97 1.89
CA PRO A 83 -15.16 -0.28 2.50
C PRO A 83 -16.57 -0.67 2.05
N PHE A 84 -16.80 -1.97 1.91
CA PHE A 84 -18.13 -2.53 1.66
C PHE A 84 -18.45 -3.59 2.72
N ILE A 85 -19.63 -3.51 3.32
CA ILE A 85 -20.13 -4.46 4.31
C ILE A 85 -21.54 -4.86 3.88
N ALA A 86 -21.79 -6.16 3.81
CA ALA A 86 -23.12 -6.70 3.59
C ALA A 86 -23.40 -7.82 4.59
N ASP A 87 -24.49 -7.67 5.32
CA ASP A 87 -25.04 -8.67 6.22
C ASP A 87 -25.73 -9.81 5.45
N ASP A 88 -26.27 -9.48 4.27
CA ASP A 88 -26.71 -10.41 3.24
C ASP A 88 -26.18 -9.97 1.87
N VAL A 89 -25.29 -10.75 1.26
CA VAL A 89 -24.70 -10.43 -0.05
C VAL A 89 -25.73 -10.35 -1.17
N ARG A 90 -26.91 -10.97 -1.03
CA ARG A 90 -27.98 -10.89 -2.03
C ARG A 90 -28.57 -9.49 -2.12
N GLU A 91 -28.39 -8.69 -1.07
CA GLU A 91 -28.80 -7.28 -1.04
C GLU A 91 -27.76 -6.34 -1.65
N ALA A 92 -26.63 -6.85 -2.14
CA ALA A 92 -25.56 -6.06 -2.75
C ALA A 92 -25.88 -5.54 -4.17
N GLY A 93 -27.09 -5.80 -4.69
CA GLY A 93 -27.54 -5.33 -6.00
C GLY A 93 -26.64 -5.80 -7.13
N ASP A 94 -26.20 -4.88 -7.99
CA ASP A 94 -25.32 -5.18 -9.15
C ASP A 94 -23.93 -5.71 -8.75
N LEU A 95 -23.55 -5.61 -7.46
CA LEU A 95 -22.30 -6.18 -6.96
C LEU A 95 -22.43 -7.66 -6.58
N TYR A 96 -23.65 -8.19 -6.54
CA TYR A 96 -23.90 -9.60 -6.27
C TYR A 96 -23.53 -10.46 -7.49
N ASP A 97 -22.64 -11.43 -7.27
CA ASP A 97 -22.28 -12.45 -8.23
C ASP A 97 -22.77 -13.83 -7.75
N PRO A 98 -23.81 -14.41 -8.36
CA PRO A 98 -24.33 -15.72 -7.96
C PRO A 98 -23.29 -16.83 -8.02
N GLN A 99 -22.40 -16.83 -9.03
CA GLN A 99 -21.40 -17.88 -9.19
C GLN A 99 -20.38 -17.87 -8.05
N ARG A 100 -19.98 -16.68 -7.61
CA ARG A 100 -19.05 -16.52 -6.47
C ARG A 100 -19.74 -16.71 -5.12
N HIS A 101 -20.98 -16.24 -4.97
CA HIS A 101 -21.64 -16.19 -3.68
C HIS A 101 -22.45 -17.45 -3.34
N GLU A 102 -23.03 -18.16 -4.30
CA GLU A 102 -23.79 -19.40 -3.99
C GLU A 102 -22.86 -20.59 -3.72
N ASN A 103 -21.71 -20.60 -4.40
CA ASN A 103 -20.71 -21.65 -4.28
C ASN A 103 -19.34 -21.00 -4.18
N TYR A 104 -18.96 -20.60 -2.96
CA TYR A 104 -17.70 -19.95 -2.66
C TYR A 104 -16.53 -20.72 -3.27
N ARG A 105 -16.12 -20.28 -4.47
CA ARG A 105 -15.02 -20.82 -5.28
C ARG A 105 -15.00 -22.36 -5.34
N GLY A 106 -16.16 -22.98 -5.53
CA GLY A 106 -16.26 -24.44 -5.69
C GLY A 106 -16.22 -25.25 -4.39
N THR A 107 -16.12 -24.61 -3.23
CA THR A 107 -16.10 -25.30 -1.93
C THR A 107 -17.47 -25.85 -1.50
N GLY A 108 -18.54 -25.52 -2.23
CA GLY A 108 -19.93 -25.88 -1.93
C GLY A 108 -20.56 -25.04 -0.82
N LYS A 109 -19.89 -23.99 -0.35
CA LYS A 109 -20.34 -23.16 0.75
C LYS A 109 -20.90 -21.82 0.24
N PRO A 110 -22.07 -21.37 0.69
CA PRO A 110 -22.58 -20.07 0.32
C PRO A 110 -21.89 -18.95 1.12
N VAL A 111 -21.55 -17.88 0.41
CA VAL A 111 -21.25 -16.57 0.98
C VAL A 111 -22.59 -15.93 1.37
N ARG A 112 -22.77 -15.64 2.65
CA ARG A 112 -23.97 -15.00 3.20
C ARG A 112 -23.69 -13.56 3.59
N SER A 113 -22.63 -13.32 4.35
CA SER A 113 -22.19 -11.98 4.76
C SER A 113 -20.74 -11.74 4.39
N VAL A 114 -20.39 -10.49 4.07
CA VAL A 114 -19.02 -10.09 3.73
C VAL A 114 -18.66 -8.74 4.31
N MET A 115 -17.36 -8.58 4.57
CA MET A 115 -16.75 -7.27 4.73
C MET A 115 -15.48 -7.22 3.88
N CYS A 116 -15.42 -6.26 2.97
CA CYS A 116 -14.31 -6.04 2.06
C CYS A 116 -13.70 -4.65 2.29
N ILE A 117 -12.40 -4.61 2.56
CA ILE A 117 -11.65 -3.41 2.96
C ILE A 117 -10.51 -3.16 1.96
N PRO A 118 -10.34 -1.90 1.50
CA PRO A 118 -9.22 -1.55 0.62
C PRO A 118 -7.89 -1.55 1.38
N ILE A 119 -6.82 -1.92 0.68
CA ILE A 119 -5.44 -1.77 1.13
C ILE A 119 -4.87 -0.56 0.42
N PHE A 120 -4.35 0.41 1.17
CA PHE A 120 -3.76 1.62 0.60
C PHE A 120 -2.24 1.62 0.70
N ASP A 121 -1.58 2.11 -0.34
CA ASP A 121 -0.17 2.48 -0.26
C ASP A 121 0.03 3.82 0.47
N THR A 122 1.29 4.16 0.71
CA THR A 122 1.71 5.45 1.31
C THR A 122 1.26 6.69 0.53
N ARG A 123 0.85 6.56 -0.74
CA ARG A 123 0.33 7.63 -1.59
C ARG A 123 -1.20 7.64 -1.64
N ARG A 124 -1.87 6.85 -0.78
CA ARG A 124 -3.33 6.66 -0.74
C ARG A 124 -3.92 6.08 -2.02
N ARG A 125 -3.11 5.38 -2.81
CA ARG A 125 -3.61 4.55 -3.93
C ARG A 125 -4.04 3.21 -3.36
N VAL A 126 -5.17 2.69 -3.80
CA VAL A 126 -5.52 1.30 -3.49
C VAL A 126 -4.46 0.42 -4.15
N ILE A 127 -4.00 -0.64 -3.46
CA ILE A 127 -3.06 -1.63 -3.98
C ILE A 127 -3.58 -3.06 -3.83
N GLY A 128 -4.77 -3.22 -3.28
CA GLY A 128 -5.40 -4.51 -3.05
C GLY A 128 -6.61 -4.40 -2.15
N VAL A 129 -7.16 -5.55 -1.77
CA VAL A 129 -8.30 -5.67 -0.87
C VAL A 129 -8.12 -6.86 0.07
N ILE A 130 -8.71 -6.74 1.26
CA ILE A 130 -8.93 -7.86 2.19
C ILE A 130 -10.42 -8.10 2.29
N GLU A 131 -10.85 -9.34 2.10
CA GLU A 131 -12.23 -9.76 2.27
C GLU A 131 -12.33 -10.81 3.40
N VAL A 132 -13.33 -10.67 4.24
CA VAL A 132 -13.72 -11.67 5.24
C VAL A 132 -15.17 -12.05 5.06
N ILE A 133 -15.46 -13.33 5.25
CA ILE A 133 -16.72 -13.95 4.82
C ILE A 133 -17.37 -14.68 6.00
N ASN A 134 -18.69 -14.55 6.10
CA ASN A 134 -19.55 -15.22 7.07
C ASN A 134 -19.01 -15.09 8.50
N LYS A 135 -19.26 -13.93 9.14
CA LYS A 135 -18.93 -13.75 10.55
C LYS A 135 -19.66 -14.80 11.39
N LYS A 136 -18.96 -15.32 12.40
CA LYS A 136 -19.48 -16.28 13.38
C LYS A 136 -19.56 -15.67 14.77
N SER A 137 -20.65 -15.97 15.45
CA SER A 137 -20.82 -15.69 16.87
C SER A 137 -19.93 -16.63 17.71
N GLN A 138 -19.87 -16.40 19.02
CA GLN A 138 -19.17 -17.30 19.94
C GLN A 138 -19.72 -18.74 19.94
N ARG A 139 -20.99 -18.91 19.56
CA ARG A 139 -21.67 -20.22 19.49
C ARG A 139 -21.46 -20.91 18.14
N GLY A 140 -20.88 -20.21 17.16
CA GLY A 140 -20.64 -20.73 15.81
C GLY A 140 -21.72 -20.39 14.79
N ASP A 141 -22.82 -19.77 15.22
CA ASP A 141 -23.90 -19.28 14.34
C ASP A 141 -23.47 -18.06 13.52
N LEU A 142 -24.17 -17.75 12.43
CA LEU A 142 -23.92 -16.55 11.62
C LEU A 142 -24.17 -15.27 12.44
N ASP A 143 -23.32 -14.27 12.25
CA ASP A 143 -23.34 -12.98 12.93
C ASP A 143 -23.04 -11.84 11.91
N PHE A 144 -23.09 -10.60 12.36
CA PHE A 144 -22.91 -9.40 11.52
C PHE A 144 -21.58 -8.69 11.77
N PHE A 145 -20.93 -8.24 10.70
CA PHE A 145 -19.72 -7.43 10.84
C PHE A 145 -20.07 -6.04 11.34
N THR A 146 -19.37 -5.59 12.37
CA THR A 146 -19.60 -4.30 13.02
C THR A 146 -18.62 -3.23 12.54
N GLU A 147 -18.91 -1.98 12.83
CA GLU A 147 -17.97 -0.86 12.61
C GLU A 147 -16.63 -1.08 13.33
N ARG A 148 -16.64 -1.71 14.50
CA ARG A 148 -15.41 -2.09 15.21
C ARG A 148 -14.61 -3.13 14.44
N ASP A 149 -15.28 -4.10 13.83
CA ASP A 149 -14.63 -5.08 12.97
C ASP A 149 -14.00 -4.41 11.75
N LYS A 150 -14.70 -3.43 11.15
CA LYS A 150 -14.17 -2.61 10.06
C LYS A 150 -12.89 -1.88 10.46
N ASP A 151 -12.87 -1.25 11.63
CA ASP A 151 -11.69 -0.54 12.12
C ASP A 151 -10.51 -1.49 12.38
N ILE A 152 -10.77 -2.66 12.97
CA ILE A 152 -9.76 -3.69 13.21
C ILE A 152 -9.18 -4.17 11.86
N LEU A 153 -10.04 -4.52 10.90
CA LEU A 153 -9.60 -5.02 9.60
C LEU A 153 -8.88 -3.94 8.79
N GLY A 154 -9.31 -2.69 8.88
CA GLY A 154 -8.63 -1.53 8.30
C GLY A 154 -7.22 -1.33 8.84
N ASN A 155 -7.03 -1.49 10.16
CA ASN A 155 -5.70 -1.45 10.76
C ASN A 155 -4.81 -2.59 10.25
N ILE A 156 -5.36 -3.79 10.11
CA ILE A 156 -4.63 -4.93 9.54
C ILE A 156 -4.26 -4.65 8.08
N ALA A 157 -5.18 -4.09 7.27
CA ALA A 157 -4.90 -3.71 5.89
C ALA A 157 -3.72 -2.74 5.79
N ASN A 158 -3.60 -1.77 6.70
CA ASN A 158 -2.43 -0.88 6.77
C ASN A 158 -1.13 -1.65 7.06
N HIS A 159 -1.16 -2.64 7.95
CA HIS A 159 0.02 -3.48 8.22
C HIS A 159 0.38 -4.38 7.03
N VAL A 160 -0.62 -4.90 6.31
CA VAL A 160 -0.41 -5.66 5.08
C VAL A 160 0.23 -4.77 4.02
N ALA A 161 -0.23 -3.53 3.85
CA ALA A 161 0.35 -2.57 2.90
C ALA A 161 1.85 -2.37 3.12
N LEU A 162 2.29 -2.23 4.38
CA LEU A 162 3.71 -2.05 4.70
C LEU A 162 4.58 -3.26 4.29
N ASN A 163 4.02 -4.48 4.37
CA ASN A 163 4.71 -5.71 4.02
C ASN A 163 4.67 -5.99 2.52
N VAL A 164 3.55 -5.68 1.85
CA VAL A 164 3.37 -5.79 0.40
C VAL A 164 4.22 -4.76 -0.34
N GLU A 165 4.28 -3.52 0.16
CA GLU A 165 5.22 -2.56 -0.37
C GLU A 165 6.65 -3.09 -0.20
N GLY A 166 6.92 -3.91 0.83
CA GLY A 166 8.13 -4.73 0.95
C GLY A 166 9.00 -4.33 2.13
N THR A 167 9.55 -5.34 2.81
CA THR A 167 10.73 -5.21 3.67
C THR A 167 11.83 -4.46 2.93
N GLY A 168 11.93 -3.17 3.27
CA GLY A 168 12.90 -2.25 2.72
C GLY A 168 12.44 -1.40 1.54
N SER A 169 11.18 -1.38 1.08
CA SER A 169 10.77 -0.40 0.06
C SER A 169 10.47 0.97 0.66
N SER A 170 9.84 1.06 1.83
CA SER A 170 9.65 2.33 2.53
C SER A 170 11.00 2.92 2.91
N LEU A 171 11.92 2.10 3.44
CA LEU A 171 13.29 2.52 3.72
C LEU A 171 14.08 2.81 2.44
N ARG A 172 13.97 2.03 1.35
CA ARG A 172 14.64 2.33 0.08
C ARG A 172 14.09 3.58 -0.60
N LYS A 173 12.78 3.84 -0.53
CA LYS A 173 12.11 5.06 -1.01
C LYS A 173 12.58 6.25 -0.19
N VAL A 174 12.59 6.15 1.15
CA VAL A 174 13.12 7.20 2.04
C VAL A 174 14.61 7.43 1.79
N LEU A 175 15.43 6.38 1.73
CA LEU A 175 16.86 6.49 1.41
C LEU A 175 17.09 7.05 0.01
N ARG A 176 16.25 6.73 -0.97
CA ARG A 176 16.30 7.30 -2.33
C ARG A 176 15.97 8.79 -2.29
N MET A 177 14.89 9.20 -1.61
CA MET A 177 14.52 10.61 -1.43
C MET A 177 15.64 11.39 -0.73
N VAL A 178 16.23 10.84 0.33
CA VAL A 178 17.36 11.46 1.05
C VAL A 178 18.60 11.58 0.15
N ARG A 179 18.89 10.56 -0.67
CA ARG A 179 20.02 10.59 -1.63
C ARG A 179 19.78 11.58 -2.77
N GLU A 180 18.57 11.67 -3.28
CA GLU A 180 18.18 12.62 -4.32
C GLU A 180 18.30 14.07 -3.80
N GLN A 181 17.79 14.37 -2.60
CA GLN A 181 17.98 15.68 -1.97
C GLN A 181 19.46 16.03 -1.72
N SER A 182 20.28 15.05 -1.34
CA SER A 182 21.72 15.26 -1.15
C SER A 182 22.43 15.62 -2.47
N ASN A 183 22.04 14.99 -3.58
CA ASN A 183 22.58 15.30 -4.90
C ASN A 183 22.11 16.66 -5.42
N THR A 184 20.85 17.03 -5.21
CA THR A 184 20.35 18.36 -5.57
C THR A 184 21.03 19.46 -4.76
N THR A 185 21.24 19.25 -3.46
CA THR A 185 21.99 20.19 -2.60
C THR A 185 23.44 20.33 -3.08
N ALA A 186 24.11 19.22 -3.40
CA ALA A 186 25.47 19.25 -3.93
C ALA A 186 25.59 19.95 -5.29
N GLN A 187 24.58 19.82 -6.16
CA GLN A 187 24.52 20.53 -7.45
C GLN A 187 24.27 22.03 -7.26
N ILE A 188 23.36 22.43 -6.35
CA ILE A 188 23.11 23.84 -6.02
C ILE A 188 24.39 24.49 -5.49
N VAL A 189 25.07 23.85 -4.53
CA VAL A 189 26.35 24.35 -3.98
C VAL A 189 27.41 24.49 -5.07
N ARG A 190 27.56 23.51 -5.97
CA ARG A 190 28.52 23.61 -7.09
C ARG A 190 28.16 24.73 -8.07
N SER A 191 26.88 24.89 -8.40
CA SER A 191 26.40 25.94 -9.31
C SER A 191 26.54 27.35 -8.73
N ALA A 192 26.36 27.49 -7.41
CA ALA A 192 26.58 28.75 -6.70
C ALA A 192 28.08 29.10 -6.66
N SER A 193 28.94 28.12 -6.36
CA SER A 193 30.39 28.31 -6.34
C SER A 193 30.99 28.63 -7.73
N SER A 194 30.41 28.11 -8.82
CA SER A 194 30.85 28.46 -10.18
C SER A 194 30.34 29.82 -10.66
N SER A 195 29.31 30.37 -10.02
CA SER A 195 28.70 31.66 -10.39
C SER A 195 29.28 32.84 -9.60
N LEU A 196 29.95 32.57 -8.48
CA LEU A 196 30.67 33.57 -7.70
C LEU A 196 31.99 33.92 -8.41
N ARG A 197 32.03 35.05 -9.13
CA ARG A 197 33.29 35.65 -9.55
C ARG A 197 34.07 36.05 -8.29
N PRO A 198 35.39 35.75 -8.20
CA PRO A 198 36.21 36.27 -7.13
C PRO A 198 36.08 37.80 -7.10
N ILE A 199 35.75 38.37 -5.95
CA ILE A 199 35.91 39.80 -5.73
C ILE A 199 37.43 40.03 -5.73
N GLN A 200 37.97 40.49 -6.86
CA GLN A 200 39.33 41.01 -6.89
C GLN A 200 39.34 42.29 -6.07
N LEU A 201 39.85 42.18 -4.84
CA LEU A 201 40.21 43.34 -4.04
C LEU A 201 41.41 44.00 -4.73
N ASP A 202 41.17 45.17 -5.30
CA ASP A 202 42.20 45.97 -5.93
C ASP A 202 43.20 46.43 -4.86
N PRO A 203 44.50 46.06 -4.93
CA PRO A 203 45.46 46.32 -3.85
C PRO A 203 45.67 47.82 -3.56
N ASP A 204 45.32 48.68 -4.52
CA ASP A 204 45.64 50.10 -4.49
C ASP A 204 44.59 50.97 -3.76
N GLN A 205 43.41 50.44 -3.44
CA GLN A 205 42.41 51.20 -2.68
C GLN A 205 42.67 51.27 -1.17
N SER A 206 43.70 50.59 -0.66
CA SER A 206 44.05 50.62 0.77
C SER A 206 44.91 51.82 1.21
N ARG A 207 45.37 52.67 0.28
CA ARG A 207 46.35 53.73 0.58
C ARG A 207 45.88 55.17 0.45
N SER A 208 44.62 55.45 0.16
CA SER A 208 44.16 56.84 0.07
C SER A 208 42.75 57.05 0.61
N GLN A 209 42.62 57.12 1.94
CA GLN A 209 41.82 58.16 2.63
C GLN A 209 41.93 58.00 4.16
N PRO A 210 42.49 58.99 4.88
CA PRO A 210 42.22 59.13 6.30
C PRO A 210 40.82 59.76 6.46
N ASN A 211 40.06 59.25 7.42
CA ASN A 211 38.73 59.71 7.85
C ASN A 211 37.55 59.31 6.96
N LEU A 212 36.81 58.28 7.38
CA LEU A 212 35.35 58.37 7.34
C LEU A 212 34.72 57.71 8.56
N VAL A 213 33.79 58.48 9.13
CA VAL A 213 33.15 58.35 10.43
C VAL A 213 32.15 57.18 10.47
N VAL A 214 32.13 56.54 11.64
CA VAL A 214 31.17 55.51 12.09
C VAL A 214 29.71 55.94 11.92
N LYS A 215 28.86 55.03 11.41
CA LYS A 215 27.43 54.99 11.79
C LYS A 215 27.03 53.57 12.19
N VAL A 216 27.00 53.35 13.51
CA VAL A 216 26.28 52.24 14.13
C VAL A 216 24.80 52.60 14.11
N ALA A 217 23.99 51.86 13.36
CA ALA A 217 22.53 51.95 13.47
C ALA A 217 22.09 51.20 14.75
N ARG A 218 21.73 51.96 15.79
CA ARG A 218 20.90 51.46 16.90
C ARG A 218 19.44 51.44 16.42
N GLY A 219 18.71 50.39 16.81
CA GLY A 219 17.31 50.19 16.43
C GLY A 219 16.30 51.05 17.18
N THR A 220 15.07 51.00 16.67
CA THR A 220 13.70 51.06 17.27
C THR A 220 12.76 51.59 16.18
N GLN A 221 11.59 51.01 15.92
CA GLN A 221 10.58 50.48 16.84
C GLN A 221 10.08 49.09 16.43
#